data_AF-A0AAD5XW96-F1
#
_entry.id   AF-A0AAD5XW96-F1
#
_cell.length_a   1.000
_cell.length_b   1.000
_cell.length_c   1.000
_cell.angle_alpha   90.00
_cell.angle_beta   90.00
_cell.angle_gamma   90.00
#
_symmetry.space_group_name_H-M   'P 1'
#
loop_
_entity.id
_entity.type
_entity.pdbx_description
1 polymer ?
#
loop_
_entity_poly.entity_id
_entity_poly.type
_entity_poly.pdbx_seq_one_letter_code
_entity_poly.pdbx_strand_id
1 'polypeptide(L)'
;MNHVAEVLEMPPMRVYEVASFYTMFNRDPVGKYFLQVCTTTPCECSGASEIVKVIEKKLGIKVGGTTKDGLFTLVEVECAGACVNAPVMAVNDDYYEDLTEKSTINIIDALARGEIPKRGPQGGQGDRKCCEPKGKPTSLFLLLSGYEKKKKKILQD
;
A
#
# COMPACT_ATOMS: atom_id res chain seq x y z
N MET A 1 16.37 14.42 14.34
CA MET A 1 17.51 13.50 14.55
C MET A 1 18.34 13.91 15.77
N ASN A 2 18.87 15.13 15.86
CA ASN A 2 19.60 15.61 17.04
C ASN A 2 18.83 15.46 18.37
N HIS A 3 17.53 15.79 18.37
CA HIS A 3 16.71 15.63 19.57
C HIS A 3 16.61 14.16 20.04
N VAL A 4 16.50 13.21 19.12
CA VAL A 4 16.48 11.77 19.45
C VAL A 4 17.82 11.33 20.03
N ALA A 5 18.93 11.86 19.50
CA ALA A 5 20.26 11.57 20.01
C ALA A 5 20.46 12.09 21.45
N GLU A 6 19.91 13.26 21.76
CA GLU A 6 19.93 13.87 23.10
C GLU A 6 19.13 13.04 24.11
N VAL A 7 17.89 12.66 23.77
CA VAL A 7 17.04 11.84 24.65
C VAL A 7 17.66 10.46 24.95
N LEU A 8 18.39 9.89 23.99
CA LEU A 8 19.03 8.57 24.13
C LEU A 8 20.49 8.64 24.60
N GLU A 9 20.99 9.84 24.96
CA GLU A 9 22.37 10.06 25.42
C GLU A 9 23.45 9.48 24.49
N MET A 10 23.22 9.55 23.17
CA MET A 10 24.09 8.95 22.16
C MET A 10 24.66 9.98 21.16
N PRO A 11 25.81 9.70 20.53
CA PRO A 11 26.35 10.59 19.51
C PRO A 11 25.37 10.77 18.33
N PRO A 12 25.10 12.00 17.86
CA PRO A 12 24.17 12.26 16.75
C PRO A 12 24.51 11.49 15.47
N MET A 13 25.80 11.22 15.24
CA MET A 13 26.28 10.45 14.09
C MET A 13 25.63 9.07 14.00
N ARG A 14 25.39 8.39 15.13
CA ARG A 14 24.76 7.06 15.15
C ARG A 14 23.29 7.12 14.73
N VAL A 15 22.60 8.21 15.06
CA VAL A 15 21.22 8.45 14.60
C VAL A 15 21.21 8.76 13.10
N TYR A 16 22.18 9.52 12.59
CA TYR A 16 22.31 9.78 11.16
C TYR A 16 22.59 8.52 10.35
N GLU A 17 23.47 7.64 10.85
CA GLU A 17 23.73 6.33 10.25
C GLU A 17 22.43 5.52 10.11
N VAL A 18 21.67 5.36 11.20
CA VAL A 18 20.39 4.63 11.20
C VAL A 18 19.38 5.26 10.25
N ALA A 19 19.21 6.59 10.30
CA ALA A 19 18.27 7.29 9.45
C ALA A 19 18.66 7.28 7.96
N SER A 20 19.94 7.13 7.64
CA SER A 20 20.41 6.95 6.26
C SER A 20 20.33 5.50 5.78
N PHE A 21 20.37 4.53 6.70
CA PHE A 21 20.33 3.11 6.40
C PHE A 21 18.91 2.60 6.10
N TYR A 22 17.92 3.02 6.88
CA TYR A 22 16.52 2.58 6.69
C TYR A 22 15.79 3.50 5.73
N THR A 23 15.29 2.93 4.62
CA THR A 23 14.60 3.65 3.53
C THR A 23 13.27 4.29 3.93
N MET A 24 12.69 3.89 5.06
CA MET A 24 11.42 4.42 5.58
C MET A 24 11.57 5.84 6.17
N PHE A 25 12.77 6.24 6.57
CA PHE A 25 13.00 7.58 7.08
C PHE A 25 13.10 8.59 5.93
N ASN A 26 11.97 9.20 5.59
CA ASN A 26 11.92 10.29 4.62
C ASN A 26 12.71 11.50 5.16
N ARG A 27 13.84 11.81 4.53
CA ARG A 27 14.69 12.95 4.87
C ARG A 27 14.31 14.22 4.10
N ASP A 28 13.66 14.04 2.97
CA ASP A 28 13.09 15.10 2.15
C ASP A 28 11.58 15.23 2.42
N PRO A 29 10.98 16.42 2.22
CA PRO A 29 9.56 16.61 2.41
C PRO A 29 8.77 15.78 1.38
N VAL A 30 7.97 14.85 1.88
CA VAL A 30 7.02 14.06 1.08
C VAL A 30 5.63 14.70 1.13
N GLY A 31 4.82 14.42 0.12
CA GLY A 31 3.42 14.82 0.09
C GLY A 31 2.60 14.09 1.15
N LYS A 32 1.36 14.54 1.36
CA LYS A 32 0.43 13.97 2.34
C LYS A 32 0.19 12.46 2.16
N TYR A 33 0.15 12.01 0.91
CA TYR A 33 -0.03 10.62 0.51
C TYR A 33 1.24 10.12 -0.18
N PHE A 34 1.96 9.24 0.51
CA PHE A 34 3.17 8.61 0.02
C PHE A 34 2.82 7.29 -0.67
N LEU A 35 2.78 7.33 -2.00
CA LEU A 35 2.46 6.20 -2.88
C LEU A 35 3.71 5.35 -3.10
N GLN A 36 3.69 4.14 -2.58
CA GLN A 36 4.79 3.16 -2.67
C GLN A 36 4.32 1.99 -3.52
N VAL A 37 4.82 1.88 -4.75
CA VAL A 37 4.43 0.80 -5.67
C VAL A 37 5.50 -0.28 -5.68
N CYS A 38 5.10 -1.53 -5.44
CA CYS A 38 6.02 -2.66 -5.48
C CYS A 38 6.29 -3.11 -6.92
N THR A 39 7.53 -3.00 -7.39
CA THR A 39 7.95 -3.38 -8.76
C THR A 39 8.82 -4.64 -8.81
N THR A 40 8.88 -5.41 -7.71
CA THR A 40 9.60 -6.70 -7.69
C THR A 40 8.93 -7.76 -8.56
N THR A 41 9.68 -8.81 -8.91
CA THR A 41 9.29 -9.83 -9.90
C THR A 41 7.86 -10.36 -9.78
N PRO A 42 7.33 -10.75 -8.60
CA PRO A 42 5.94 -11.25 -8.52
C PRO A 42 4.89 -10.19 -8.90
N CYS A 43 5.12 -8.95 -8.48
CA CYS A 43 4.26 -7.83 -8.81
C CYS A 43 4.41 -7.44 -10.29
N GLU A 44 5.62 -7.49 -10.82
CA GLU A 44 5.90 -7.18 -12.23
C GLU A 44 5.26 -8.20 -13.17
N CYS A 45 5.35 -9.50 -12.86
CA CYS A 45 4.62 -10.54 -13.60
C CYS A 45 3.10 -10.34 -13.59
N SER A 46 2.58 -9.57 -12.62
CA SER A 46 1.16 -9.25 -12.48
C SER A 46 0.80 -7.87 -13.05
N GLY A 47 1.75 -7.12 -13.61
CA GLY A 47 1.51 -5.82 -14.25
C GLY A 47 1.87 -4.58 -13.42
N ALA A 48 2.79 -4.66 -12.46
CA ALA A 48 3.18 -3.50 -11.62
C ALA A 48 3.66 -2.28 -12.43
N SER A 49 4.51 -2.46 -13.45
CA SER A 49 4.91 -1.39 -14.37
C SER A 49 3.74 -0.65 -15.02
N GLU A 50 2.63 -1.34 -15.30
CA GLU A 50 1.43 -0.71 -15.87
C GLU A 50 0.76 0.20 -14.84
N ILE A 51 0.68 -0.25 -13.58
CA ILE A 51 0.16 0.53 -12.46
C ILE A 51 1.00 1.80 -12.26
N VAL A 52 2.34 1.71 -12.27
CA VAL A 52 3.21 2.89 -12.17
C VAL A 52 2.91 3.88 -13.29
N LYS A 53 2.83 3.43 -14.55
CA LYS A 53 2.52 4.29 -15.71
C LYS A 53 1.15 4.96 -15.59
N VAL A 54 0.15 4.26 -15.06
CA VAL A 54 -1.19 4.83 -14.81
C VAL A 54 -1.11 5.96 -13.79
N ILE A 55 -0.36 5.76 -12.71
CA ILE A 55 -0.18 6.78 -11.66
C ILE A 55 0.58 7.99 -12.22
N GLU A 56 1.69 7.77 -12.93
CA GLU A 56 2.46 8.84 -13.58
C GLU A 56 1.59 9.67 -14.53
N LYS A 57 0.79 9.00 -15.37
CA LYS A 57 -0.11 9.65 -16.32
C LYS A 57 -1.22 10.43 -15.62
N LYS A 58 -1.78 9.91 -14.53
CA LYS A 58 -2.88 10.54 -13.78
C LYS A 58 -2.41 11.76 -13.01
N LEU A 59 -1.27 11.67 -12.34
CA LEU A 59 -0.72 12.73 -11.48
C LEU A 59 0.22 13.69 -12.20
N GLY A 60 0.68 13.34 -13.42
CA GLY A 60 1.62 14.16 -14.18
C GLY A 60 3.02 14.23 -13.56
N ILE A 61 3.39 13.24 -12.75
CA ILE A 61 4.69 13.14 -12.07
C ILE A 61 5.46 11.91 -12.56
N LYS A 62 6.75 11.87 -12.23
CA LYS A 62 7.61 10.70 -12.40
C LYS A 62 7.90 10.04 -11.05
N VAL A 63 8.35 8.79 -11.07
CA VAL A 63 8.90 8.13 -9.88
C VAL A 63 9.95 9.01 -9.20
N GLY A 64 9.86 9.15 -7.89
CA GLY A 64 10.65 10.06 -7.05
C GLY A 64 10.11 11.50 -7.01
N GLY A 65 9.07 11.81 -7.79
CA GLY A 65 8.46 13.14 -7.86
C GLY A 65 7.31 13.34 -6.86
N THR A 66 7.08 14.60 -6.51
CA THR A 66 5.93 15.05 -5.70
C THR A 66 5.07 15.99 -6.55
N THR A 67 3.75 15.86 -6.44
CA THR A 67 2.80 16.76 -7.12
C THR A 67 2.98 18.21 -6.65
N LYS A 68 2.71 19.18 -7.52
CA LYS A 68 2.81 20.62 -7.20
C LYS A 68 1.93 21.04 -6.00
N ASP A 69 0.82 20.34 -5.81
CA ASP A 69 -0.12 20.60 -4.73
C ASP A 69 0.35 20.01 -3.37
N GLY A 70 1.49 19.32 -3.34
CA GLY A 70 2.04 18.70 -2.13
C GLY A 70 1.22 17.52 -1.60
N LEU A 71 0.28 16.99 -2.39
CA LEU A 71 -0.63 15.93 -1.96
C LEU A 71 -0.05 14.53 -2.15
N PHE A 72 0.58 14.26 -3.30
CA PHE A 72 1.06 12.91 -3.63
C PHE A 72 2.56 12.90 -3.92
N THR A 73 3.25 11.90 -3.40
CA THR A 73 4.63 11.55 -3.78
C THR A 73 4.64 10.10 -4.26
N LEU A 74 5.23 9.85 -5.43
CA LEU A 74 5.33 8.51 -6.01
C LEU A 74 6.74 7.98 -5.82
N VAL A 75 6.88 6.81 -5.21
CA VAL A 75 8.13 6.07 -5.08
C VAL A 75 7.92 4.62 -5.47
N GLU A 76 8.89 4.06 -6.20
CA GLU A 76 8.98 2.63 -6.42
C GLU A 76 9.71 2.00 -5.23
N VAL A 77 9.11 0.95 -4.69
CA VAL A 77 9.64 0.21 -3.55
C VAL A 77 9.86 -1.26 -3.92
N GLU A 78 10.70 -1.89 -3.12
CA GLU A 78 10.93 -3.32 -3.17
C GLU A 78 9.72 -4.11 -2.64
N CYS A 79 9.92 -5.39 -2.33
CA CYS A 79 8.85 -6.30 -1.90
C CYS A 79 8.09 -5.75 -0.68
N ALA A 80 6.79 -5.53 -0.86
CA ALA A 80 5.87 -5.10 0.21
C ALA A 80 5.27 -6.27 1.02
N GLY A 81 5.68 -7.51 0.76
CA GLY A 81 5.24 -8.69 1.51
C GLY A 81 3.83 -9.23 1.19
N ALA A 82 3.10 -8.62 0.25
CA ALA A 82 1.74 -9.01 -0.15
C ALA A 82 1.69 -9.67 -1.55
N CYS A 83 2.68 -10.50 -1.89
CA CYS A 83 2.87 -11.05 -3.25
C CYS A 83 1.69 -11.88 -3.77
N VAL A 84 0.91 -12.50 -2.87
CA VAL A 84 -0.28 -13.28 -3.24
C VAL A 84 -1.43 -12.43 -3.78
N ASN A 85 -1.42 -11.13 -3.47
CA ASN A 85 -2.40 -10.13 -3.91
C ASN A 85 -1.78 -9.10 -4.87
N ALA A 86 -0.79 -9.52 -5.65
CA ALA A 86 -0.16 -8.69 -6.66
C ALA A 86 -1.15 -8.27 -7.79
N PRO A 87 -1.04 -7.04 -8.32
CA PRO A 87 -0.12 -5.95 -7.96
C PRO A 87 -0.53 -5.18 -6.70
N VAL A 88 0.47 -4.67 -5.96
CA VAL A 88 0.30 -3.99 -4.67
C VAL A 88 0.87 -2.58 -4.67
N MET A 89 0.12 -1.65 -4.07
CA MET A 89 0.54 -0.29 -3.75
C MET A 89 0.26 -0.02 -2.28
N ALA A 90 1.24 0.49 -1.54
CA ALA A 90 1.02 1.05 -0.22
C ALA A 90 0.78 2.55 -0.33
N VAL A 91 -0.19 3.07 0.43
CA VAL A 91 -0.36 4.51 0.63
C VAL A 91 -0.22 4.78 2.11
N ASN A 92 0.85 5.48 2.48
CA ASN A 92 1.25 5.64 3.88
C ASN A 92 1.36 4.26 4.57
N ASP A 93 0.44 3.93 5.48
CA ASP A 93 0.43 2.69 6.25
C ASP A 93 -0.50 1.60 5.69
N ASP A 94 -1.37 1.93 4.74
CA ASP A 94 -2.41 1.02 4.23
C ASP A 94 -2.00 0.38 2.90
N TYR A 95 -2.18 -0.94 2.79
CA TYR A 95 -2.02 -1.67 1.53
C TYR A 95 -3.30 -1.67 0.71
N TYR A 96 -3.12 -1.42 -0.59
CA TYR A 96 -4.13 -1.57 -1.64
C TYR A 96 -3.63 -2.64 -2.60
N GLU A 97 -4.41 -3.71 -2.70
CA GLU A 97 -3.98 -4.96 -3.33
C GLU A 97 -4.93 -5.36 -4.46
N ASP A 98 -4.54 -6.35 -5.26
CA ASP A 98 -5.25 -6.80 -6.47
C ASP A 98 -5.61 -5.62 -7.40
N LEU A 99 -4.62 -4.74 -7.62
CA LEU A 99 -4.81 -3.50 -8.33
C LEU A 99 -5.01 -3.71 -9.84
N THR A 100 -5.84 -2.84 -10.40
CA THR A 100 -6.11 -2.67 -11.83
C THR A 100 -6.00 -1.18 -12.15
N GLU A 101 -5.86 -0.82 -13.42
CA GLU A 101 -5.79 0.59 -13.82
C GLU A 101 -6.99 1.40 -13.26
N LYS A 102 -8.20 0.83 -13.33
CA LYS A 102 -9.43 1.47 -12.85
C LYS A 102 -9.44 1.63 -11.34
N SER A 103 -9.07 0.58 -10.59
CA SER A 103 -9.05 0.67 -9.12
C SER A 103 -8.00 1.67 -8.64
N THR A 104 -6.83 1.71 -9.27
CA THR A 104 -5.77 2.67 -8.94
C THR A 104 -6.22 4.10 -9.15
N ILE A 105 -6.88 4.41 -10.28
CA ILE A 105 -7.44 5.74 -10.54
C ILE A 105 -8.49 6.10 -9.48
N ASN A 106 -9.39 5.17 -9.15
CA ASN A 106 -10.43 5.40 -8.15
C ASN A 106 -9.85 5.66 -6.76
N ILE A 107 -8.77 4.95 -6.38
CA ILE A 107 -8.05 5.17 -5.12
C ILE A 107 -7.46 6.57 -5.09
N ILE A 108 -6.75 6.99 -6.15
CA ILE A 108 -6.16 8.33 -6.23
C ILE A 108 -7.24 9.41 -6.15
N ASP A 109 -8.35 9.25 -6.88
CA ASP A 109 -9.44 10.22 -6.87
C ASP A 109 -10.14 10.29 -5.51
N ALA A 110 -10.29 9.17 -4.79
CA ALA A 110 -10.82 9.15 -3.42
C ALA A 110 -9.87 9.86 -2.44
N LEU A 111 -8.57 9.57 -2.51
CA LEU A 111 -7.56 10.21 -1.67
C LEU A 111 -7.49 11.73 -1.92
N ALA A 112 -7.63 12.14 -3.18
CA ALA A 112 -7.67 13.55 -3.57
C ALA A 112 -8.89 14.29 -2.97
N ARG A 113 -10.03 13.61 -2.81
CA ARG A 113 -11.21 14.13 -2.09
C ARG A 113 -11.05 14.09 -0.56
N GLY A 114 -9.99 13.48 -0.04
CA GLY A 114 -9.78 13.27 1.39
C GLY A 114 -10.55 12.07 1.97
N GLU A 115 -11.12 11.23 1.11
CA GLU A 115 -11.75 9.97 1.50
C GLU A 115 -10.68 8.89 1.62
N ILE A 116 -10.80 8.01 2.64
CA ILE A 116 -9.92 6.86 2.79
C ILE A 116 -10.60 5.66 2.08
N PRO A 117 -10.07 5.20 0.94
CA PRO A 117 -10.63 4.05 0.25
C PRO A 117 -10.50 2.77 1.08
N LYS A 118 -11.29 1.75 0.76
CA LYS A 118 -11.25 0.47 1.46
C LYS A 118 -9.85 -0.14 1.32
N ARG A 119 -9.17 -0.40 2.42
CA ARG A 119 -7.88 -1.12 2.46
C ARG A 119 -8.02 -2.61 2.09
N GLY A 120 -6.93 -3.18 1.57
CA GLY A 120 -6.84 -4.58 1.15
C GLY A 120 -7.19 -4.80 -0.33
N PRO A 121 -7.65 -6.01 -0.70
CA PRO A 121 -7.98 -6.35 -2.08
C PRO A 121 -9.10 -5.49 -2.66
N GLN A 122 -8.85 -4.86 -3.80
CA GLN A 122 -9.82 -4.00 -4.49
C GLN A 122 -10.83 -4.76 -5.36
N GLY A 123 -10.81 -6.10 -5.34
CA GLY A 123 -11.74 -6.93 -6.11
C GLY A 123 -11.44 -7.01 -7.61
N GLY A 124 -10.35 -6.39 -8.09
CA GLY A 124 -9.92 -6.43 -9.49
C GLY A 124 -9.65 -7.84 -10.00
N GLN A 125 -9.48 -8.80 -9.08
CA GLN A 125 -9.20 -10.19 -9.38
C GLN A 125 -10.14 -11.17 -8.65
N GLY A 126 -11.40 -10.79 -8.43
CA GLY A 126 -12.44 -11.59 -7.74
C GLY A 126 -12.65 -11.13 -6.30
N ASP A 127 -13.85 -11.39 -5.74
CA ASP A 127 -14.30 -10.94 -4.40
C ASP A 127 -13.54 -11.61 -3.23
N ARG A 128 -12.21 -11.57 -3.26
CA ARG A 128 -11.34 -12.01 -2.19
C ARG A 128 -11.37 -11.00 -1.05
N LYS A 129 -11.27 -11.50 0.18
CA LYS A 129 -11.20 -10.74 1.42
C LYS A 129 -9.75 -10.47 1.82
N CYS A 130 -8.87 -11.42 1.58
CA CYS A 130 -7.45 -11.34 1.90
C CYS A 130 -6.69 -12.22 0.89
N CYS A 131 -6.14 -13.35 1.32
CA CYS A 131 -5.28 -14.21 0.52
C CYS A 131 -5.96 -15.50 0.00
N GLU A 132 -7.29 -15.61 0.08
CA GLU A 132 -7.96 -16.85 -0.36
C GLU A 132 -7.87 -17.04 -1.89
N PRO A 133 -8.01 -18.28 -2.39
CA PRO A 133 -8.10 -18.54 -3.81
C PRO A 133 -9.25 -17.77 -4.48
N LYS A 134 -9.11 -17.56 -5.78
CA LYS A 134 -10.08 -16.82 -6.60
C LYS A 134 -11.38 -17.63 -6.65
N GLY A 135 -12.51 -17.00 -6.29
CA GLY A 135 -13.83 -17.64 -6.34
C GLY A 135 -14.26 -18.26 -5.01
N LYS A 136 -13.71 -19.42 -4.63
CA LYS A 136 -14.09 -20.13 -3.39
C LYS A 136 -12.86 -20.54 -2.57
N PRO A 137 -12.95 -20.52 -1.23
CA PRO A 137 -11.93 -21.12 -0.38
C PRO A 137 -11.75 -22.60 -0.74
N THR A 138 -10.51 -23.06 -0.94
CA THR A 138 -10.18 -24.47 -1.20
C THR A 138 -9.83 -25.24 0.07
N SER A 139 -9.64 -24.53 1.18
CA SER A 139 -9.28 -25.05 2.49
C SER A 139 -10.07 -24.32 3.58
N LEU A 140 -10.01 -24.85 4.82
CA LEU A 140 -10.67 -24.27 6.00
C LEU A 140 -12.22 -24.20 5.93
N PHE A 141 -12.86 -25.08 5.17
CA PHE A 141 -14.33 -25.16 5.05
C PHE A 141 -15.05 -25.29 6.41
N LEU A 142 -14.52 -26.12 7.30
CA LEU A 142 -15.11 -26.42 8.61
C LEU A 142 -15.20 -25.18 9.53
N LEU A 143 -14.26 -24.24 9.40
CA LEU A 143 -14.24 -23.02 10.18
C LEU A 143 -15.16 -21.93 9.61
N LEU A 144 -15.37 -21.91 8.28
CA LEU A 144 -16.29 -20.98 7.63
C LEU A 144 -17.75 -21.23 8.06
N SER A 145 -18.15 -22.50 8.21
CA SER A 145 -19.49 -22.86 8.71
C SER A 145 -19.74 -22.36 10.14
N GLY A 146 -18.70 -22.34 10.98
CA GLY A 146 -18.74 -21.78 12.33
C GLY A 146 -18.69 -20.24 12.35
N TYR A 147 -17.87 -19.64 11.48
CA TYR A 147 -17.72 -18.19 11.36
C TYR A 147 -18.98 -17.51 10.79
N GLU A 148 -19.64 -18.09 9.78
CA GLU A 148 -20.90 -17.54 9.25
C GLU A 148 -22.04 -17.58 10.28
N LYS A 149 -22.11 -18.64 11.09
CA LYS A 149 -23.05 -18.70 12.23
C LYS A 149 -22.76 -17.61 13.26
N LYS A 150 -21.48 -17.34 13.56
CA LYS A 150 -21.06 -16.30 14.52
C LYS A 150 -21.29 -14.89 13.97
N LYS A 151 -21.02 -14.66 12.68
CA LYS A 151 -21.26 -13.38 11.99
C LYS A 151 -22.75 -13.04 11.90
N LYS A 152 -23.63 -14.02 11.63
CA LYS A 152 -25.09 -13.82 11.70
C LYS A 152 -25.56 -13.45 13.10
N LYS A 153 -24.94 -14.00 14.15
CA LYS A 153 -25.26 -13.69 15.55
C LYS A 153 -24.81 -12.27 15.95
N ILE A 154 -23.62 -11.85 15.50
CA ILE A 154 -23.08 -10.50 15.80
C ILE A 154 -23.78 -9.38 15.01
N LEU A 155 -24.38 -9.67 13.85
CA LEU A 155 -25.14 -8.69 13.05
C LEU A 155 -26.65 -8.65 13.38
N GLN A 156 -27.10 -9.46 14.36
CA GLN A 156 -28.48 -9.50 14.85
C GLN A 156 -28.64 -8.87 16.25
N ASP A 157 -27.54 -8.44 16.87
CA ASP A 157 -27.47 -7.64 18.10
C ASP A 157 -27.05 -6.19 17.75
#